data_AF-A0A8J6SCE5-F1
#
_entry.id   AF-A0A8J6SCE5-F1
#
_cell.length_a   1.000
_cell.length_b   1.000
_cell.length_c   1.000
_cell.angle_alpha   90.00
_cell.angle_beta   90.00
_cell.angle_gamma   90.00
#
_symmetry.space_group_name_H-M   'P 1'
#
loop_
_entity.id
_entity.type
_entity.pdbx_description
1 polymer ?
#
loop_
_entity_poly.entity_id
_entity_poly.type
_entity_poly.pdbx_seq_one_letter_code
_entity_poly.pdbx_strand_id
1 'polypeptide(L)'
;MLRAIDTDIWVAEQPLKYFGLEVGTRMTVIRLNDNKLMVISPIRIDEALINQLNQLGDVGYIVVPNLYHHLFVAQFKQIYPDAELWATSGLEQKRPDLVIDQILSDRTSQLFDGVEAAMVTGFNTLDIKGYSPLNEWVFFHAKSRTLIVTDLAFHFDGNSSLTTQLVAKLIGSYQQLRPSLLEKIATQEKTQVKQSIQQILSWDFDRAIVAHGSILEQDGKRQFQIGYEWFLGTSL
;
A
#
# COMPACT_ATOMS: atom_id res chain seq x y z
N MET A 1 15.69 2.95 -7.60
CA MET A 1 16.54 3.61 -6.58
C MET A 1 15.68 3.98 -5.38
N LEU A 2 16.25 3.85 -4.19
CA LEU A 2 15.62 4.22 -2.93
C LEU A 2 15.72 5.74 -2.70
N ARG A 3 14.60 6.38 -2.35
CA ARG A 3 14.47 7.83 -2.13
C ARG A 3 13.89 8.07 -0.74
N ALA A 4 14.55 8.90 0.06
CA ALA A 4 14.03 9.30 1.36
C ALA A 4 12.76 10.16 1.18
N ILE A 5 11.74 9.85 1.97
CA ILE A 5 10.51 10.66 2.06
C ILE A 5 10.56 11.53 3.30
N ASP A 6 11.05 10.96 4.40
CA ASP A 6 11.22 11.63 5.68
C ASP A 6 12.27 10.85 6.51
N THR A 7 12.40 11.19 7.78
CA THR A 7 13.21 10.44 8.74
C THR A 7 12.69 9.01 8.88
N ASP A 8 13.57 8.03 8.70
CA ASP A 8 13.28 6.59 8.85
C ASP A 8 12.26 6.01 7.86
N ILE A 9 11.96 6.72 6.77
CA ILE A 9 11.05 6.25 5.72
C ILE A 9 11.53 6.60 4.32
N TRP A 10 11.57 5.58 3.46
CA TRP A 10 12.00 5.67 2.08
C TRP A 10 11.01 4.97 1.16
N VAL A 11 11.06 5.32 -0.13
CA VAL A 11 10.33 4.62 -1.19
C VAL A 11 11.25 4.24 -2.32
N ALA A 12 10.93 3.15 -3.00
CA ALA A 12 11.51 2.82 -4.30
C ALA A 12 10.38 2.56 -5.29
N GLU A 13 10.55 3.05 -6.51
CA GLU A 13 9.51 3.06 -7.52
C GLU A 13 10.04 2.40 -8.79
N GLN A 14 9.16 1.71 -9.51
CA GLN A 14 9.49 1.14 -10.81
C GLN A 14 8.28 1.15 -11.76
N PRO A 15 8.51 1.11 -13.07
CA PRO A 15 7.45 0.90 -14.04
C PRO A 15 6.76 -0.45 -13.84
N LEU A 16 5.44 -0.48 -13.92
CA LEU A 16 4.62 -1.68 -13.96
C LEU A 16 3.41 -1.43 -14.85
N LYS A 17 3.03 -2.45 -15.62
CA LYS A 17 1.81 -2.43 -16.42
C LYS A 17 0.80 -3.42 -15.88
N TYR A 18 -0.44 -2.97 -15.72
CA TYR A 18 -1.57 -3.80 -15.33
C TYR A 18 -2.62 -3.73 -16.45
N PHE A 19 -2.93 -4.88 -17.07
CA PHE A 19 -3.74 -4.96 -18.31
C PHE A 19 -3.33 -3.95 -19.41
N GLY A 20 -2.02 -3.75 -19.58
CA GLY A 20 -1.46 -2.83 -20.58
C GLY A 20 -1.43 -1.35 -20.16
N LEU A 21 -2.07 -0.97 -19.06
CA LEU A 21 -2.04 0.38 -18.51
C LEU A 21 -0.79 0.58 -17.65
N GLU A 22 -0.08 1.70 -17.83
CA GLU A 22 1.11 2.02 -17.04
C GLU A 22 0.71 2.63 -15.69
N VAL A 23 0.76 1.82 -14.64
CA VAL A 23 0.33 2.22 -13.28
C VAL A 23 1.51 2.45 -12.35
N GLY A 24 2.70 1.98 -12.72
CA GLY A 24 3.86 1.96 -11.83
C GLY A 24 3.65 1.04 -10.63
N THR A 25 4.62 0.97 -9.74
CA THR A 25 4.44 0.36 -8.43
C THR A 25 5.49 0.94 -7.47
N ARG A 26 5.17 0.93 -6.19
CA ARG A 26 6.00 1.51 -5.13
C ARG A 26 6.17 0.52 -3.99
N MET A 27 7.41 0.41 -3.54
CA MET A 27 7.79 -0.21 -2.28
C MET A 27 8.04 0.89 -1.27
N THR A 28 7.60 0.68 -0.03
CA THR A 28 7.95 1.54 1.10
C THR A 28 8.88 0.80 2.05
N VAL A 29 9.89 1.49 2.57
CA VAL A 29 10.84 0.96 3.54
C VAL A 29 10.78 1.84 4.78
N ILE A 30 10.53 1.23 5.93
CA ILE A 30 10.54 1.89 7.24
C ILE A 30 11.69 1.31 8.04
N ARG A 31 12.52 2.17 8.64
CA ARG A 31 13.52 1.73 9.62
C ARG A 31 12.89 1.73 11.00
N LEU A 32 12.96 0.58 11.67
CA LEU A 32 12.41 0.34 13.00
C LEU A 32 13.43 0.72 14.09
N ASN A 33 12.98 0.77 15.34
CA ASN A 33 13.80 1.18 16.49
C ASN A 33 15.00 0.26 16.78
N ASP A 34 14.96 -1.00 16.32
CA ASP A 34 16.05 -1.96 16.43
C ASP A 34 17.02 -1.92 15.24
N ASN A 35 16.93 -0.87 14.40
CA ASN A 35 17.63 -0.69 13.13
C ASN A 35 17.31 -1.73 12.04
N LYS A 36 16.32 -2.60 12.24
CA LYS A 36 15.80 -3.44 11.15
C LYS A 36 14.96 -2.63 10.20
N LEU A 37 14.84 -3.12 8.97
CA LEU A 37 14.00 -2.56 7.93
C LEU A 37 12.74 -3.41 7.77
N MET A 38 11.59 -2.73 7.75
CA MET A 38 10.31 -3.26 7.31
C MET A 38 10.07 -2.80 5.88
N VAL A 39 9.92 -3.76 4.97
CA VAL A 39 9.71 -3.53 3.54
C VAL A 39 8.27 -3.87 3.19
N ILE A 40 7.49 -2.88 2.74
CA ILE A 40 6.08 -3.02 2.40
C ILE A 40 5.91 -2.96 0.88
N SER A 41 5.15 -3.92 0.32
CA SER A 41 4.92 -4.05 -1.12
C SER A 41 6.23 -4.12 -1.93
N PRO A 42 6.99 -5.23 -1.82
CA PRO A 42 8.27 -5.36 -2.51
C PRO A 42 8.15 -5.18 -4.02
N ILE A 43 9.10 -4.46 -4.61
CA ILE A 43 9.25 -4.29 -6.06
C ILE A 43 10.29 -5.26 -6.62
N ARG A 44 10.61 -5.20 -7.92
CA ARG A 44 11.70 -6.02 -8.46
C ARG A 44 13.00 -5.56 -7.80
N ILE A 45 13.77 -6.51 -7.29
CA ILE A 45 15.04 -6.24 -6.66
C ILE A 45 16.18 -6.31 -7.68
N ASP A 46 17.13 -5.38 -7.58
CA ASP A 46 18.39 -5.36 -8.34
C ASP A 46 19.57 -5.11 -7.40
N GLU A 47 20.80 -5.28 -7.89
CA GLU A 47 22.02 -5.12 -7.07
C GLU A 47 22.14 -3.72 -6.45
N ALA A 48 21.70 -2.68 -7.17
CA ALA A 48 21.73 -1.32 -6.66
C ALA A 48 20.79 -1.15 -5.46
N LEU A 49 19.56 -1.66 -5.55
CA LEU A 49 18.59 -1.62 -4.46
C LEU A 49 19.05 -2.48 -3.27
N ILE A 50 19.67 -3.64 -3.50
CA ILE A 50 20.25 -4.48 -2.44
C ILE A 50 21.31 -3.69 -1.67
N ASN A 51 22.25 -3.08 -2.39
CA ASN A 51 23.31 -2.28 -1.77
C ASN A 51 22.74 -1.10 -0.97
N GLN A 52 21.70 -0.43 -1.48
CA GLN A 52 21.03 0.66 -0.78
C GLN A 52 20.32 0.20 0.49
N LEU A 53 19.60 -0.93 0.44
CA LEU A 53 18.93 -1.50 1.62
C LEU A 53 19.95 -1.91 2.69
N ASN A 54 20.99 -2.65 2.32
CA ASN A 54 22.03 -3.11 3.25
C ASN A 54 22.81 -1.95 3.92
N GLN A 55 22.90 -0.79 3.25
CA GLN A 55 23.48 0.41 3.85
C GLN A 55 22.55 1.08 4.88
N LEU A 56 21.23 0.91 4.75
CA LEU A 56 20.26 1.48 5.68
C LEU A 56 20.07 0.62 6.94
N GLY A 57 20.14 -0.69 6.82
CA GLY A 57 19.96 -1.65 7.90
C GLY A 57 19.63 -3.06 7.40
N ASP A 58 19.41 -3.98 8.34
CA ASP A 58 19.08 -5.36 8.00
C ASP A 58 17.60 -5.47 7.64
N VAL A 59 17.27 -6.03 6.47
CA VAL A 59 15.87 -6.31 6.12
C VAL A 59 15.36 -7.41 7.05
N GLY A 60 14.51 -7.02 8.00
CA GLY A 60 13.97 -7.91 9.03
C GLY A 60 12.57 -8.39 8.72
N TYR A 61 11.78 -7.59 7.98
CA TYR A 61 10.39 -7.87 7.71
C TYR A 61 10.04 -7.55 6.26
N ILE A 62 9.43 -8.49 5.57
CA ILE A 62 8.89 -8.34 4.23
C ILE A 62 7.37 -8.45 4.34
N VAL A 63 6.66 -7.41 3.92
CA VAL A 63 5.23 -7.27 4.15
C VAL A 63 4.47 -7.23 2.84
N VAL A 64 3.56 -8.18 2.67
CA VAL A 64 2.59 -8.22 1.57
C VAL A 64 1.27 -7.62 2.07
N PRO A 65 0.97 -6.36 1.70
CA PRO A 65 -0.12 -5.62 2.33
C PRO A 65 -1.51 -6.04 1.84
N ASN A 66 -1.61 -6.59 0.63
CA ASN A 66 -2.87 -7.00 0.02
C ASN A 66 -2.69 -8.20 -0.95
N LEU A 67 -3.77 -8.69 -1.56
CA LEU A 67 -3.72 -9.86 -2.46
C LEU A 67 -3.16 -9.59 -3.86
N TYR A 68 -2.71 -8.38 -4.19
CA TYR A 68 -2.13 -8.01 -5.48
C TYR A 68 -0.66 -7.60 -5.38
N HIS A 69 -0.21 -7.10 -4.23
CA HIS A 69 1.15 -6.59 -3.99
C HIS A 69 2.16 -7.67 -3.55
N HIS A 70 2.12 -8.84 -4.21
CA HIS A 70 2.96 -10.00 -3.88
C HIS A 70 3.90 -10.44 -5.02
N LEU A 71 3.94 -9.72 -6.14
CA LEU A 71 4.61 -10.19 -7.38
C LEU A 71 6.10 -10.49 -7.16
N PHE A 72 6.79 -9.67 -6.36
CA PHE A 72 8.24 -9.73 -6.21
C PHE A 72 8.71 -10.30 -4.87
N VAL A 73 7.78 -10.74 -4.03
CA VAL A 73 8.07 -11.22 -2.67
C VAL A 73 9.01 -12.43 -2.65
N ALA A 74 8.88 -13.34 -3.60
CA ALA A 74 9.73 -14.54 -3.68
C ALA A 74 11.21 -14.16 -3.94
N GLN A 75 11.46 -13.18 -4.81
CA GLN A 75 12.81 -12.69 -5.08
C GLN A 75 13.39 -11.99 -3.85
N PHE A 76 12.59 -11.16 -3.17
CA PHE A 76 13.00 -10.51 -1.93
C PHE A 76 13.37 -11.53 -0.86
N LYS A 77 12.57 -12.58 -0.68
CA LYS A 77 12.83 -13.62 0.32
C LYS A 77 14.04 -14.50 -0.03
N GLN A 78 14.36 -14.67 -1.31
CA GLN A 78 15.60 -15.34 -1.73
C GLN A 78 16.86 -14.53 -1.38
N ILE A 79 16.80 -13.20 -1.47
CA ILE A 79 17.92 -12.31 -1.12
C ILE A 79 18.04 -12.14 0.39
N TYR A 80 16.91 -12.05 1.11
CA TYR A 80 16.85 -11.88 2.56
C TYR A 80 16.16 -13.09 3.22
N PRO A 81 16.81 -14.27 3.26
CA PRO A 81 16.21 -15.50 3.75
C PRO A 81 15.85 -15.48 5.24
N ASP A 82 16.48 -14.60 6.02
CA ASP A 82 16.22 -14.46 7.46
C ASP A 82 15.09 -13.45 7.78
N ALA A 83 14.63 -12.66 6.81
CA ALA A 83 13.58 -11.66 7.01
C ALA A 83 12.19 -12.28 7.12
N GLU A 84 11.43 -12.05 8.19
CA GLU A 84 10.10 -12.63 8.32
C GLU A 84 9.15 -12.15 7.22
N LEU A 85 8.46 -13.08 6.56
CA LEU A 85 7.43 -12.79 5.58
C LEU A 85 6.07 -12.67 6.26
N TRP A 86 5.58 -11.44 6.36
CA TRP A 86 4.26 -11.12 6.89
C TRP A 86 3.30 -10.82 5.74
N ALA A 87 2.10 -11.41 5.78
CA ALA A 87 1.16 -11.29 4.67
C ALA A 87 -0.28 -11.05 5.15
N THR A 88 -1.07 -10.39 4.30
CA THR A 88 -2.51 -10.38 4.46
C THR A 88 -3.12 -11.78 4.36
N SER A 89 -4.25 -11.99 5.02
CA SER A 89 -5.01 -13.23 4.96
C SER A 89 -5.48 -13.55 3.53
N GLY A 90 -5.38 -14.82 3.15
CA GLY A 90 -5.76 -15.33 1.82
C GLY A 90 -4.58 -15.41 0.84
N LEU A 91 -3.44 -14.81 1.17
CA LEU A 91 -2.24 -14.94 0.34
C LEU A 91 -1.73 -16.39 0.34
N GLU A 92 -1.84 -17.10 1.46
CA GLU A 92 -1.42 -18.49 1.60
C GLU A 92 -2.12 -19.43 0.59
N GLN A 93 -3.36 -19.11 0.20
CA GLN A 93 -4.09 -19.86 -0.82
C GLN A 93 -3.69 -19.45 -2.24
N LYS A 94 -3.40 -18.16 -2.45
CA LYS A 94 -3.02 -17.61 -3.75
C LYS A 94 -1.57 -17.92 -4.13
N ARG A 95 -0.69 -18.05 -3.13
CA ARG A 95 0.75 -18.29 -3.24
C ARG A 95 1.18 -19.42 -2.30
N PRO A 96 0.72 -20.65 -2.53
CA PRO A 96 1.10 -21.81 -1.70
C PRO A 96 2.59 -22.16 -1.81
N ASP A 97 3.31 -21.56 -2.75
CA ASP A 97 4.76 -21.66 -2.92
C ASP A 97 5.55 -20.81 -1.91
N LEU A 98 4.90 -19.90 -1.18
CA LEU A 98 5.54 -19.03 -0.18
C LEU A 98 5.39 -19.62 1.23
N VAL A 99 6.49 -19.64 1.97
CA VAL A 99 6.47 -19.85 3.42
C VAL A 99 6.18 -18.50 4.09
N ILE A 100 4.96 -18.33 4.56
CA ILE A 100 4.51 -17.12 5.26
C ILE A 100 4.73 -17.34 6.76
N ASP A 101 5.57 -16.52 7.36
CA ASP A 101 5.93 -16.61 8.78
C ASP A 101 4.78 -16.11 9.68
N GLN A 102 4.06 -15.06 9.24
CA GLN A 102 2.96 -14.47 9.98
C GLN A 102 1.83 -13.97 9.07
N ILE A 103 0.59 -14.24 9.46
CA ILE A 103 -0.59 -13.58 8.89
C ILE A 103 -0.91 -12.33 9.71
N LEU A 104 -1.05 -11.19 9.05
CA LEU A 104 -1.43 -9.93 9.67
C LEU A 104 -2.86 -10.04 10.24
N SER A 105 -3.07 -9.56 11.47
CA SER A 105 -4.35 -9.65 12.19
C SER A 105 -4.51 -8.48 13.17
N ASP A 106 -5.67 -8.28 13.79
CA ASP A 106 -5.85 -7.13 14.70
C ASP A 106 -4.91 -7.15 15.92
N ARG A 107 -4.40 -8.33 16.29
CA ARG A 107 -3.35 -8.48 17.31
C ARG A 107 -2.01 -7.89 16.88
N THR A 108 -1.83 -7.67 15.58
CA THR A 108 -0.67 -7.06 14.96
C THR A 108 -0.91 -5.57 14.68
N SER A 109 -1.92 -4.91 15.28
CA SER A 109 -2.20 -3.48 15.04
C SER A 109 -1.12 -2.52 15.56
N GLN A 110 -0.33 -2.95 16.55
CA GLN A 110 0.90 -2.31 17.01
C GLN A 110 2.10 -3.18 16.59
N LEU A 111 2.34 -3.30 15.28
CA LEU A 111 3.40 -4.16 14.71
C LEU A 111 4.75 -3.87 15.34
N PHE A 112 5.08 -2.58 15.41
CA PHE A 112 6.34 -2.05 15.91
C PHE A 112 6.08 -0.69 16.56
N ASP A 113 6.94 -0.31 17.51
CA ASP A 113 6.86 1.00 18.12
C ASP A 113 6.97 2.10 17.04
N GLY A 114 5.99 3.02 17.01
CA GLY A 114 5.88 4.08 16.00
C GLY A 114 5.26 3.67 14.65
N VAL A 115 4.85 2.41 14.46
CA VAL A 115 4.16 1.92 13.26
C VAL A 115 2.83 1.27 13.63
N GLU A 116 1.73 1.95 13.31
CA GLU A 116 0.38 1.42 13.47
C GLU A 116 -0.09 0.73 12.18
N ALA A 117 -0.98 -0.27 12.30
CA ALA A 117 -1.56 -0.95 11.16
C ALA A 117 -3.04 -1.28 11.37
N ALA A 118 -3.82 -1.25 10.28
CA ALA A 118 -5.24 -1.59 10.29
C ALA A 118 -5.67 -2.30 9.00
N MET A 119 -6.51 -3.32 9.14
CA MET A 119 -7.16 -3.99 8.03
C MET A 119 -8.36 -3.18 7.54
N VAL A 120 -8.50 -3.00 6.23
CA VAL A 120 -9.73 -2.46 5.65
C VAL A 120 -10.65 -3.59 5.22
N THR A 121 -11.77 -3.70 5.92
CA THR A 121 -12.77 -4.75 5.70
C THR A 121 -13.87 -4.30 4.73
N GLY A 122 -14.43 -5.26 3.99
CA GLY A 122 -15.53 -5.03 3.05
C GLY A 122 -15.15 -4.37 1.71
N PHE A 123 -13.87 -4.02 1.51
CA PHE A 123 -13.40 -3.40 0.28
C PHE A 123 -13.12 -4.45 -0.81
N ASN A 124 -13.75 -4.27 -1.97
CA ASN A 124 -13.63 -5.16 -3.12
C ASN A 124 -13.10 -4.41 -4.35
N THR A 125 -12.35 -5.14 -5.17
CA THR A 125 -11.92 -4.74 -6.52
C THR A 125 -12.70 -5.49 -7.59
N LEU A 126 -12.59 -5.04 -8.84
CA LEU A 126 -13.05 -5.79 -10.01
C LEU A 126 -11.90 -6.65 -10.55
N ASP A 127 -12.08 -7.96 -10.53
CA ASP A 127 -11.20 -8.93 -11.17
C ASP A 127 -11.92 -9.58 -12.38
N ILE A 128 -11.20 -10.35 -13.19
CA ILE A 128 -11.73 -11.08 -14.36
C ILE A 128 -12.93 -11.97 -13.97
N LYS A 129 -12.92 -12.50 -12.75
CA LYS A 129 -13.97 -13.40 -12.22
C LYS A 129 -15.11 -12.66 -11.51
N GLY A 130 -15.11 -11.33 -11.51
CA GLY A 130 -16.09 -10.50 -10.80
C GLY A 130 -15.49 -9.82 -9.58
N TYR A 131 -16.29 -9.62 -8.54
CA TYR A 131 -15.86 -8.90 -7.34
C TYR A 131 -14.90 -9.77 -6.53
N SER A 132 -13.76 -9.20 -6.17
CA SER A 132 -12.75 -9.87 -5.36
C SER A 132 -12.40 -9.02 -4.15
N PRO A 133 -12.26 -9.61 -2.95
CA PRO A 133 -11.78 -8.87 -1.79
C PRO A 133 -10.34 -8.42 -2.03
N LEU A 134 -10.05 -7.17 -1.64
CA LEU A 134 -8.69 -6.63 -1.71
C LEU A 134 -7.81 -7.16 -0.57
N ASN A 135 -8.39 -7.25 0.62
CA ASN A 135 -7.73 -7.62 1.88
C ASN A 135 -6.50 -6.75 2.17
N GLU A 136 -6.66 -5.43 2.15
CA GLU A 136 -5.53 -4.52 2.35
C GLU A 136 -5.32 -4.12 3.81
N TRP A 137 -4.08 -4.26 4.25
CA TRP A 137 -3.54 -3.63 5.45
C TRP A 137 -2.95 -2.27 5.11
N VAL A 138 -3.35 -1.28 5.89
CA VAL A 138 -2.84 0.10 5.85
C VAL A 138 -1.90 0.31 7.02
N PHE A 139 -0.85 1.09 6.80
CA PHE A 139 0.15 1.38 7.82
C PHE A 139 0.24 2.88 8.07
N PHE A 140 0.54 3.26 9.30
CA PHE A 140 0.79 4.63 9.70
C PHE A 140 2.12 4.73 10.43
N HIS A 141 3.05 5.49 9.85
CA HIS A 141 4.33 5.79 10.48
C HIS A 141 4.21 7.12 11.25
N ALA A 142 4.15 7.02 12.57
CA ALA A 142 3.81 8.13 13.46
C ALA A 142 4.85 9.26 13.40
N LYS A 143 6.15 8.92 13.38
CA LYS A 143 7.25 9.88 13.40
C LYS A 143 7.23 10.84 12.21
N SER A 144 6.95 10.32 11.01
CA SER A 144 6.85 11.14 9.79
C SER A 144 5.44 11.58 9.46
N ARG A 145 4.44 11.23 10.28
CA ARG A 145 3.02 11.47 10.03
C ARG A 145 2.58 11.00 8.64
N THR A 146 3.01 9.80 8.26
CA THR A 146 2.79 9.27 6.90
C THR A 146 1.85 8.07 6.94
N LEU A 147 0.75 8.16 6.18
CA LEU A 147 -0.10 7.03 5.83
C LEU A 147 0.50 6.27 4.64
N ILE A 148 0.52 4.94 4.71
CA ILE A 148 0.94 4.06 3.63
C ILE A 148 -0.24 3.18 3.24
N VAL A 149 -0.78 3.44 2.05
CA VAL A 149 -1.82 2.66 1.39
C VAL A 149 -1.27 2.10 0.07
N THR A 150 -1.82 0.99 -0.40
CA THR A 150 -1.50 0.42 -1.73
C THR A 150 -2.62 0.67 -2.72
N ASP A 151 -3.63 -0.21 -2.79
CA ASP A 151 -4.73 -0.17 -3.76
C ASP A 151 -6.05 0.37 -3.17
N LEU A 152 -6.05 0.75 -1.88
CA LEU A 152 -7.19 1.43 -1.27
C LEU A 152 -7.36 2.87 -1.75
N ALA A 153 -6.33 3.48 -2.32
CA ALA A 153 -6.45 4.77 -2.98
C ALA A 153 -5.35 4.91 -4.03
N PHE A 154 -5.69 5.61 -5.10
CA PHE A 154 -4.76 5.98 -6.15
C PHE A 154 -4.61 7.49 -6.18
N HIS A 155 -3.50 7.99 -6.73
CA HIS A 155 -3.31 9.42 -6.93
C HIS A 155 -2.61 9.68 -8.27
N PHE A 156 -3.30 9.39 -9.37
CA PHE A 156 -2.78 9.63 -10.72
C PHE A 156 -2.90 11.11 -11.10
N ASP A 157 -1.85 11.68 -11.62
CA ASP A 157 -1.76 13.11 -11.98
C ASP A 157 -0.97 13.32 -13.29
N GLY A 158 -0.47 14.55 -13.51
CA GLY A 158 0.31 14.91 -14.69
C GLY A 158 1.64 14.15 -14.84
N ASN A 159 2.13 13.47 -13.80
CA ASN A 159 3.34 12.65 -13.86
C ASN A 159 3.07 11.24 -14.41
N SER A 160 1.80 10.85 -14.56
CA SER A 160 1.41 9.56 -15.13
C SER A 160 1.46 9.60 -16.67
N SER A 161 1.59 8.44 -17.32
CA SER A 161 1.51 8.38 -18.79
C SER A 161 0.17 8.92 -19.30
N LEU A 162 0.13 9.47 -20.53
CA LEU A 162 -1.08 10.09 -21.09
C LEU A 162 -2.28 9.12 -21.12
N THR A 163 -2.03 7.84 -21.41
CA THR A 163 -3.08 6.80 -21.39
C THR A 163 -3.62 6.59 -19.98
N THR A 164 -2.74 6.53 -18.98
CA THR A 164 -3.12 6.44 -17.55
C THR A 164 -3.87 7.67 -17.09
N GLN A 165 -3.47 8.87 -17.50
CA GLN A 165 -4.22 10.09 -17.19
C GLN A 165 -5.64 10.06 -17.77
N LEU A 166 -5.80 9.61 -19.02
CA LEU A 166 -7.11 9.47 -19.66
C LEU A 166 -7.99 8.44 -18.93
N VAL A 167 -7.46 7.27 -18.62
CA VAL A 167 -8.18 6.24 -17.86
C VAL A 167 -8.55 6.74 -16.47
N ALA A 168 -7.61 7.36 -15.75
CA ALA A 168 -7.85 7.96 -14.43
C ALA A 168 -8.96 9.02 -14.46
N LYS A 169 -9.06 9.82 -15.52
CA LYS A 169 -10.18 10.76 -15.68
C LYS A 169 -11.52 10.04 -15.84
N LEU A 170 -11.56 8.97 -16.64
CA LEU A 170 -12.77 8.19 -16.88
C LEU A 170 -13.25 7.43 -15.64
N ILE A 171 -12.34 6.82 -14.90
CA ILE A 171 -12.67 6.10 -13.65
C ILE A 171 -12.73 7.04 -12.45
N GLY A 172 -12.60 8.35 -12.67
CA GLY A 172 -12.68 9.37 -11.66
C GLY A 172 -11.63 9.19 -10.56
N SER A 173 -10.36 8.99 -10.84
CA SER A 173 -9.27 9.01 -9.85
C SER A 173 -8.17 10.04 -10.20
N TYR A 174 -8.35 10.81 -11.27
CA TYR A 174 -7.37 11.81 -11.69
C TYR A 174 -7.30 13.01 -10.74
N GLN A 175 -6.09 13.36 -10.29
CA GLN A 175 -5.78 14.44 -9.35
C GLN A 175 -6.57 14.39 -8.03
N GLN A 176 -6.94 13.20 -7.60
CA GLN A 176 -7.71 12.96 -6.38
C GLN A 176 -7.11 11.75 -5.68
N LEU A 177 -6.86 11.84 -4.37
CA LEU A 177 -6.47 10.68 -3.56
C LEU A 177 -7.72 9.87 -3.20
N ARG A 178 -8.04 8.85 -4.00
CA ARG A 178 -9.25 8.03 -3.77
C ARG A 178 -9.23 6.68 -4.49
N PRO A 179 -10.08 5.72 -4.06
CA PRO A 179 -10.43 4.57 -4.90
C PRO A 179 -11.02 5.02 -6.23
N SER A 180 -10.94 4.19 -7.27
CA SER A 180 -11.59 4.48 -8.54
C SER A 180 -13.09 4.14 -8.51
N LEU A 181 -13.78 4.53 -9.58
CA LEU A 181 -15.17 4.14 -9.81
C LEU A 181 -15.36 2.61 -9.86
N LEU A 182 -14.33 1.86 -10.28
CA LEU A 182 -14.40 0.39 -10.36
C LEU A 182 -14.49 -0.23 -8.96
N GLU A 183 -13.61 0.15 -8.03
CA GLU A 183 -13.69 -0.30 -6.64
C GLU A 183 -14.98 0.21 -5.99
N LYS A 184 -15.44 1.41 -6.36
CA LYS A 184 -16.68 1.97 -5.83
C LYS A 184 -17.90 1.11 -6.19
N ILE A 185 -17.94 0.57 -7.41
CA ILE A 185 -18.99 -0.34 -7.90
C ILE A 185 -18.84 -1.75 -7.29
N ALA A 186 -17.62 -2.27 -7.20
CA ALA A 186 -17.36 -3.61 -6.65
C ALA A 186 -17.67 -3.71 -5.15
N THR A 187 -17.47 -2.62 -4.41
CA THR A 187 -17.63 -2.58 -2.96
C THR A 187 -19.08 -2.32 -2.56
N GLN A 188 -19.76 -3.35 -2.07
CA GLN A 188 -21.14 -3.27 -1.58
C GLN A 188 -21.21 -3.02 -0.06
N GLU A 189 -20.21 -3.49 0.70
CA GLU A 189 -20.15 -3.42 2.17
C GLU A 189 -19.70 -2.04 2.69
N LYS A 190 -20.39 -0.97 2.27
CA LYS A 190 -20.00 0.42 2.56
C LYS A 190 -19.90 0.74 4.05
N THR A 191 -20.69 0.10 4.90
CA THR A 191 -20.65 0.31 6.36
C THR A 191 -19.35 -0.18 6.99
N GLN A 192 -18.86 -1.36 6.57
CA GLN A 192 -17.60 -1.94 7.05
C GLN A 192 -16.39 -1.09 6.60
N VAL A 193 -16.42 -0.65 5.34
CA VAL A 193 -15.41 0.28 4.83
C VAL A 193 -15.45 1.59 5.61
N LYS A 194 -16.64 2.18 5.83
CA LYS A 194 -16.78 3.42 6.61
C LYS A 194 -16.11 3.31 7.99
N GLN A 195 -16.37 2.23 8.72
CA GLN A 195 -15.76 2.01 10.04
C GLN A 195 -14.23 1.93 9.96
N SER A 196 -13.71 1.17 9.00
CA SER A 196 -12.27 1.02 8.78
C SER A 196 -11.60 2.36 8.44
N ILE A 197 -12.26 3.18 7.61
CA ILE A 197 -11.75 4.50 7.23
C ILE A 197 -11.82 5.50 8.37
N GLN A 198 -12.87 5.47 9.21
CA GLN A 198 -12.95 6.31 10.40
C GLN A 198 -11.84 5.97 11.40
N GLN A 199 -11.47 4.70 11.55
CA GLN A 199 -10.31 4.29 12.33
C GLN A 199 -9.02 4.88 11.74
N ILE A 200 -8.79 4.74 10.43
CA ILE A 200 -7.60 5.32 9.76
C ILE A 200 -7.56 6.84 9.92
N LEU A 201 -8.70 7.52 9.78
CA LEU A 201 -8.81 8.98 9.97
C LEU A 201 -8.62 9.41 11.42
N SER A 202 -8.62 8.50 12.39
CA SER A 202 -8.23 8.84 13.77
C SER A 202 -6.72 9.08 13.91
N TRP A 203 -5.90 8.52 13.02
CA TRP A 203 -4.46 8.75 12.99
C TRP A 203 -4.10 10.16 12.54
N ASP A 204 -2.99 10.67 13.04
CA ASP A 204 -2.55 12.04 12.83
C ASP A 204 -1.52 12.15 11.68
N PHE A 205 -1.93 11.74 10.48
CA PHE A 205 -1.12 11.83 9.27
C PHE A 205 -1.35 13.12 8.48
N ASP A 206 -0.32 13.56 7.76
CA ASP A 206 -0.38 14.66 6.78
C ASP A 206 0.07 14.20 5.38
N ARG A 207 0.97 13.22 5.31
CA ARG A 207 1.41 12.62 4.06
C ARG A 207 0.66 11.32 3.77
N ALA A 208 0.39 11.03 2.50
CA ALA A 208 -0.13 9.75 2.05
C ALA A 208 0.71 9.18 0.89
N ILE A 209 1.31 8.01 1.12
CA ILE A 209 1.97 7.18 0.12
C ILE A 209 0.93 6.20 -0.45
N VAL A 210 0.83 6.14 -1.77
CA VAL A 210 0.03 5.16 -2.54
C VAL A 210 0.95 4.16 -3.26
N ALA A 211 0.44 3.05 -3.78
CA ALA A 211 1.24 2.20 -4.68
C ALA A 211 1.38 2.78 -6.09
N HIS A 212 0.35 3.51 -6.55
CA HIS A 212 0.20 3.94 -7.94
C HIS A 212 -0.13 5.43 -8.04
N GLY A 213 0.61 6.13 -8.90
CA GLY A 213 0.55 7.60 -9.01
C GLY A 213 1.44 8.31 -8.00
N SER A 214 1.27 9.61 -7.82
CA SER A 214 2.16 10.46 -7.01
C SER A 214 1.89 10.35 -5.50
N ILE A 215 2.93 10.49 -4.68
CA ILE A 215 2.80 10.66 -3.23
C ILE A 215 2.11 12.01 -2.97
N LEU A 216 1.16 12.03 -2.05
CA LEU A 216 0.57 13.27 -1.58
C LEU A 216 1.35 13.74 -0.33
N GLU A 217 2.21 14.74 -0.52
CA GLU A 217 3.18 15.19 0.49
C GLU A 217 2.54 15.96 1.66
N GLN A 218 1.39 16.61 1.45
CA GLN A 218 0.69 17.45 2.42
C GLN A 218 -0.83 17.34 2.20
N ASP A 219 -1.61 17.68 3.23
CA ASP A 219 -3.09 17.65 3.22
C ASP A 219 -3.66 16.24 2.98
N GLY A 220 -2.84 15.20 3.19
CA GLY A 220 -3.14 13.81 2.92
C GLY A 220 -4.39 13.32 3.63
N LYS A 221 -4.56 13.69 4.90
CA LYS A 221 -5.74 13.32 5.69
C LYS A 221 -7.02 13.92 5.14
N ARG A 222 -6.99 15.19 4.76
CA ARG A 222 -8.17 15.87 4.20
C ARG A 222 -8.52 15.31 2.84
N GLN A 223 -7.54 15.14 1.94
CA GLN A 223 -7.77 14.57 0.61
C GLN A 223 -8.25 13.13 0.68
N PHE A 224 -7.69 12.32 1.57
CA PHE A 224 -8.14 10.95 1.83
C PHE A 224 -9.59 10.91 2.32
N GLN A 225 -9.95 11.78 3.27
CA GLN A 225 -11.33 11.93 3.73
C GLN A 225 -12.26 12.29 2.57
N ILE A 226 -11.97 13.36 1.80
CA ILE A 226 -12.78 13.78 0.65
C ILE A 226 -12.96 12.63 -0.35
N GLY A 227 -11.87 11.92 -0.64
CA GLY A 227 -11.86 10.76 -1.53
C GLY A 227 -12.82 9.66 -1.08
N TYR A 228 -12.81 9.34 0.22
CA TYR A 228 -13.68 8.32 0.77
C TYR A 228 -15.12 8.79 1.02
N GLU A 229 -15.35 10.08 1.31
CA GLU A 229 -16.71 10.65 1.33
C GLU A 229 -17.38 10.52 -0.04
N TRP A 230 -16.62 10.77 -1.12
CA TRP A 230 -17.08 10.48 -2.48
C TRP A 230 -17.31 8.99 -2.71
N PHE A 231 -16.41 8.11 -2.25
CA PHE A 231 -16.52 6.66 -2.45
C PHE A 231 -17.74 6.06 -1.75
N LEU A 232 -18.04 6.53 -0.54
CA LEU A 232 -19.12 6.04 0.31
C LEU A 232 -20.46 6.76 0.05
N GLY A 233 -20.43 7.98 -0.48
CA GLY A 233 -21.62 8.81 -0.67
C GLY A 233 -22.17 9.39 0.65
N THR A 234 -21.34 9.50 1.68
CA THR A 234 -21.70 10.01 3.01
C THR A 234 -20.48 10.68 3.67
N SER A 235 -20.71 11.57 4.63
CA SER A 235 -19.64 12.18 5.42
C SER A 235 -18.98 11.19 6.37
N LEU A 236 -17.72 11.45 6.69
CA LEU A 236 -16.89 10.63 7.59
C LEU A 236 -16.59 11.32 8.92
#